data_AF-A0A972UES9-F1
#
_entry.id   AF-A0A972UES9-F1
#
_cell.length_a   1.000
_cell.length_b   1.000
_cell.length_c   1.000
_cell.angle_alpha   90.00
_cell.angle_beta   90.00
_cell.angle_gamma   90.00
#
_symmetry.space_group_name_H-M   'P 1'
#
loop_
_entity.id
_entity.type
_entity.pdbx_description
1 polymer ?
#
loop_
_entity_poly.entity_id
_entity_poly.type
_entity_poly.pdbx_seq_one_letter_code
_entity_poly.pdbx_strand_id
1 'polypeptide(L)'
;MSQDLHFTDKNGQTGTHLTTRRGFITTLSFSVVSLYGLWAAYGAAPTSLSFLTEGMGEGMRGMGHGGGGGPSPEEFRRMTETFIEANQLPDGTVKPTRQAMAALAPSAEHGREDTKGQAAQKMPGMAADGHERTEERRLADGKHGDDGDKEEDSNVTPDKHAMPGMDKDKHGEADEPIEVFMVASRYGYEPEVLRLEAGVPYRFRMMAVDAVHGASINFGGGGRMIRCPARTEVMSDLTFTRPGKLLVYCSVYCGEGHDLMKGAIIVA
;
A
#
# COMPACT_ATOMS: atom_id res chain seq x y z
N MET A 1 -28.58 -15.44 62.84
CA MET A 1 -27.15 -15.31 63.19
C MET A 1 -26.38 -15.15 61.89
N SER A 2 -25.77 -14.00 61.68
CA SER A 2 -24.72 -13.78 60.67
C SER A 2 -23.58 -13.08 61.40
N GLN A 3 -22.33 -13.35 61.02
CA GLN A 3 -21.15 -12.81 61.72
C GLN A 3 -20.49 -11.75 60.87
N ASP A 4 -20.52 -10.50 61.33
CA ASP A 4 -19.83 -9.39 60.66
C ASP A 4 -18.33 -9.50 60.92
N LEU A 5 -17.58 -9.88 59.88
CA LEU A 5 -16.12 -10.02 59.91
C LEU A 5 -15.43 -8.65 59.91
N HIS A 6 -15.42 -7.99 61.06
CA HIS A 6 -14.61 -6.80 61.31
C HIS A 6 -13.13 -7.15 61.31
N PHE A 7 -12.42 -6.79 60.24
CA PHE A 7 -10.95 -6.86 60.17
C PHE A 7 -10.35 -5.49 60.53
N THR A 8 -9.64 -5.41 61.65
CA THR A 8 -8.94 -4.19 62.10
C THR A 8 -7.44 -4.32 61.89
N ASP A 9 -6.84 -3.34 61.20
CA ASP A 9 -5.38 -3.21 61.12
C ASP A 9 -4.74 -2.88 62.48
N LYS A 10 -3.49 -3.30 62.66
CA LYS A 10 -2.73 -3.23 63.92
C LYS A 10 -2.47 -1.82 64.44
N ASN A 11 -2.64 -0.79 63.61
CA ASN A 11 -2.47 0.62 63.99
C ASN A 11 -3.78 1.34 64.36
N GLY A 12 -4.93 0.66 64.36
CA GLY A 12 -6.19 1.17 64.94
C GLY A 12 -6.83 2.38 64.21
N GLN A 13 -6.40 2.72 63.00
CA GLN A 13 -6.90 3.85 62.21
C GLN A 13 -8.05 3.41 61.28
N THR A 14 -9.24 3.97 61.47
CA THR A 14 -10.39 3.75 60.56
C THR A 14 -10.28 4.65 59.32
N GLY A 15 -9.52 4.22 58.32
CA GLY A 15 -9.41 4.93 57.04
C GLY A 15 -10.75 4.96 56.28
N THR A 16 -11.30 6.16 56.04
CA THR A 16 -12.52 6.31 55.24
C THR A 16 -12.20 6.17 53.75
N HIS A 17 -12.91 5.27 53.06
CA HIS A 17 -12.62 4.93 51.67
C HIS A 17 -13.00 6.09 50.72
N LEU A 18 -12.00 6.87 50.30
CA LEU A 18 -12.12 8.12 49.54
C LEU A 18 -12.96 8.00 48.25
N THR A 19 -13.04 6.81 47.67
CA THR A 19 -13.78 6.50 46.42
C THR A 19 -15.29 6.73 46.49
N THR A 20 -15.86 6.91 47.70
CA THR A 20 -17.30 6.76 47.93
C THR A 20 -18.03 8.09 48.22
N ARG A 21 -17.39 9.24 47.98
CA ARG A 21 -18.01 10.56 48.15
C ARG A 21 -18.65 11.04 46.84
N ARG A 22 -19.95 11.34 46.88
CA ARG A 22 -20.81 11.67 45.71
C ARG A 22 -20.32 12.80 44.78
N GLY A 23 -19.31 13.59 45.16
CA GLY A 23 -18.73 14.64 44.31
C GLY A 23 -17.73 14.18 43.25
N PHE A 24 -17.14 12.98 43.39
CA PHE A 24 -16.08 12.51 42.49
C PHE A 24 -16.57 12.17 41.07
N ILE A 25 -17.82 11.69 40.97
CA ILE A 25 -18.49 11.44 39.68
C ILE A 25 -18.73 12.76 38.94
N THR A 26 -19.13 13.81 39.66
CA THR A 26 -19.44 15.12 39.07
C THR A 26 -18.24 15.77 38.41
N THR A 27 -17.05 15.69 39.02
CA THR A 27 -15.84 16.30 38.45
C THR A 27 -15.38 15.60 37.17
N LEU A 28 -15.40 14.27 37.13
CA LEU A 28 -15.02 13.51 35.93
C LEU A 28 -15.96 13.78 34.74
N SER A 29 -17.28 13.91 34.99
CA SER A 29 -18.26 14.22 33.95
C SER A 29 -17.96 15.54 33.22
N PHE A 30 -17.61 16.60 33.96
CA PHE A 30 -17.24 17.87 33.34
C PHE A 30 -15.90 17.79 32.59
N SER A 31 -14.89 17.08 33.11
CA SER A 31 -13.60 16.93 32.42
C SER A 31 -13.75 16.26 31.04
N VAL A 32 -14.58 15.22 30.91
CA VAL A 32 -14.83 14.54 29.62
C VAL A 32 -15.57 15.46 28.64
N VAL A 33 -16.62 16.17 29.10
CA VAL A 33 -17.40 17.09 28.26
C VAL A 33 -16.56 18.29 27.80
N SER A 34 -15.72 18.88 28.67
CA SER A 34 -14.82 19.97 28.30
C SER A 34 -13.72 19.52 27.33
N LEU A 35 -13.16 18.31 27.50
CA LEU A 35 -12.17 17.76 26.57
C LEU A 35 -12.79 17.48 25.19
N TYR A 36 -14.01 16.92 25.15
CA TYR A 36 -14.73 16.71 23.90
C TYR A 36 -15.12 18.03 23.22
N GLY A 37 -15.56 19.02 23.99
CA GLY A 37 -15.85 20.38 23.48
C GLY A 37 -14.63 21.06 22.88
N LEU A 38 -13.45 20.92 23.51
CA LEU A 38 -12.19 21.41 22.96
C LEU A 38 -11.83 20.68 21.65
N TRP A 39 -11.96 19.35 21.60
CA TRP A 39 -11.67 18.54 20.41
C TRP A 39 -12.62 18.84 19.24
N ALA A 40 -13.90 19.12 19.55
CA ALA A 40 -14.89 19.59 18.57
C ALA A 40 -14.60 21.01 18.07
N ALA A 41 -14.17 21.93 18.93
CA ALA A 41 -13.78 23.28 18.53
C ALA A 41 -12.54 23.31 17.61
N TYR A 42 -11.65 22.31 17.72
CA TYR A 42 -10.54 22.08 16.79
C TYR A 42 -10.94 21.34 15.49
N GLY A 43 -12.24 21.09 15.27
CA GLY A 43 -12.76 20.47 14.05
C GLY A 43 -12.47 18.97 13.90
N ALA A 44 -12.00 18.30 14.95
CA ALA A 44 -11.60 16.90 14.91
C ALA A 44 -12.73 15.91 15.27
N ALA A 45 -13.84 16.39 15.84
CA ALA A 45 -14.95 15.55 16.26
C ALA A 45 -15.84 15.07 15.09
N PRO A 46 -16.25 13.80 15.05
CA PRO A 46 -17.27 13.33 14.11
C PRO A 46 -18.62 13.94 14.49
N THR A 47 -19.15 14.83 13.65
CA THR A 47 -20.37 15.60 13.92
C THR A 47 -21.68 14.87 13.58
N SER A 48 -21.59 13.61 13.11
CA SER A 48 -22.75 12.79 12.75
C SER A 48 -23.24 11.92 13.91
N LEU A 49 -24.45 12.23 14.40
CA LEU A 49 -25.18 11.43 15.41
C LEU A 49 -25.70 10.07 14.87
N SER A 50 -25.31 9.65 13.67
CA SER A 50 -25.81 8.46 12.97
C SER A 50 -25.70 7.18 13.80
N PHE A 51 -24.61 6.99 14.56
CA PHE A 51 -24.40 5.77 15.34
C PHE A 51 -25.47 5.52 16.43
N LEU A 52 -26.23 6.56 16.80
CA LEU A 52 -27.22 6.51 17.89
C LEU A 52 -28.63 6.11 17.41
N THR A 53 -28.90 6.03 16.10
CA THR A 53 -30.21 5.62 15.58
C THR A 53 -30.33 4.13 15.25
N GLU A 54 -29.23 3.37 15.26
CA GLU A 54 -29.23 1.92 14.94
C GLU A 54 -29.56 1.01 16.15
N GLY A 55 -29.99 1.59 17.27
CA GLY A 55 -30.17 0.85 18.53
C GLY A 55 -31.50 0.11 18.74
N MET A 56 -32.59 0.49 18.03
CA MET A 56 -33.95 0.00 18.36
C MET A 56 -34.89 -0.09 17.14
N GLY A 57 -35.29 -1.30 16.75
CA GLY A 57 -36.41 -1.58 15.83
C GLY A 57 -36.22 -2.79 14.91
N GLU A 58 -37.20 -3.72 14.87
CA GLU A 58 -37.16 -4.94 14.06
C GLU A 58 -36.91 -4.71 12.54
N GLY A 59 -36.12 -5.61 11.92
CA GLY A 59 -36.00 -5.63 10.46
C GLY A 59 -35.00 -6.63 9.87
N MET A 60 -35.17 -7.94 10.06
CA MET A 60 -34.40 -8.94 9.28
C MET A 60 -34.83 -8.96 7.80
N ARG A 61 -34.33 -8.00 7.01
CA ARG A 61 -34.43 -8.00 5.54
C ARG A 61 -33.15 -7.46 4.89
N GLY A 62 -32.29 -8.38 4.45
CA GLY A 62 -31.37 -8.18 3.33
C GLY A 62 -30.44 -6.96 3.39
N MET A 63 -29.50 -6.92 4.34
CA MET A 63 -28.39 -5.96 4.32
C MET A 63 -27.35 -6.37 3.26
N GLY A 64 -27.75 -6.32 1.98
CA GLY A 64 -27.03 -6.86 0.83
C GLY A 64 -26.38 -5.79 -0.07
N HIS A 65 -25.83 -4.72 0.50
CA HIS A 65 -25.22 -3.61 -0.26
C HIS A 65 -23.81 -3.23 0.21
N GLY A 66 -22.92 -4.23 0.30
CA GLY A 66 -21.47 -4.03 0.29
C GLY A 66 -20.97 -3.77 -1.14
N GLY A 67 -21.36 -2.64 -1.74
CA GLY A 67 -21.10 -2.30 -3.15
C GLY A 67 -19.65 -1.89 -3.45
N GLY A 68 -18.67 -2.77 -3.16
CA GLY A 68 -17.30 -2.61 -3.64
C GLY A 68 -17.20 -3.04 -5.10
N GLY A 69 -16.66 -2.18 -5.97
CA GLY A 69 -16.50 -2.44 -7.41
C GLY A 69 -15.38 -3.41 -7.79
N GLY A 70 -15.16 -4.45 -6.98
CA GLY A 70 -14.27 -5.56 -7.29
C GLY A 70 -15.01 -6.71 -7.99
N PRO A 71 -14.29 -7.74 -8.47
CA PRO A 71 -14.87 -8.91 -9.11
C PRO A 71 -15.75 -9.71 -8.14
N SER A 72 -16.66 -10.52 -8.69
CA SER A 72 -17.40 -11.54 -7.93
C SER A 72 -16.48 -12.69 -7.46
N PRO A 73 -16.83 -13.47 -6.42
CA PRO A 73 -15.99 -14.59 -5.96
C PRO A 73 -15.74 -15.67 -7.02
N GLU A 74 -16.71 -15.86 -7.93
CA GLU A 74 -16.62 -16.81 -9.05
C GLU A 74 -15.73 -16.28 -10.18
N GLU A 75 -15.69 -14.97 -10.37
CA GLU A 75 -14.83 -14.26 -11.33
C GLU A 75 -13.39 -14.16 -10.82
N PHE A 76 -13.20 -13.82 -9.54
CA PHE A 76 -11.89 -13.79 -8.90
C PHE A 76 -11.21 -15.17 -8.87
N ARG A 77 -12.00 -16.25 -8.71
CA ARG A 77 -11.49 -17.62 -8.93
C ARG A 77 -10.96 -17.80 -10.35
N ARG A 78 -11.73 -17.45 -11.39
CA ARG A 78 -11.26 -17.52 -12.80
C ARG A 78 -10.02 -16.68 -13.08
N MET A 79 -9.92 -15.49 -12.48
CA MET A 79 -8.70 -14.67 -12.57
C MET A 79 -7.51 -15.37 -11.91
N THR A 80 -7.72 -16.05 -10.78
CA THR A 80 -6.70 -16.82 -10.06
C THR A 80 -6.32 -18.10 -10.81
N GLU A 81 -7.28 -18.82 -11.38
CA GLU A 81 -7.08 -19.99 -12.27
C GLU A 81 -6.21 -19.59 -13.47
N THR A 82 -6.59 -18.52 -14.20
CA THR A 82 -5.84 -17.97 -15.34
C THR A 82 -4.42 -17.53 -14.93
N PHE A 83 -4.28 -16.92 -13.76
CA PHE A 83 -2.99 -16.53 -13.18
C PHE A 83 -2.10 -17.75 -12.89
N ILE A 84 -2.67 -18.82 -12.34
CA ILE A 84 -1.97 -20.08 -12.06
C ILE A 84 -1.53 -20.73 -13.37
N GLU A 85 -2.43 -20.90 -14.35
CA GLU A 85 -2.11 -21.51 -15.66
C GLU A 85 -0.95 -20.80 -16.38
N ALA A 86 -0.90 -19.46 -16.33
CA ALA A 86 0.15 -18.68 -16.97
C ALA A 86 1.50 -18.65 -16.21
N ASN A 87 1.54 -19.06 -14.94
CA ASN A 87 2.72 -18.90 -14.07
C ASN A 87 3.14 -20.19 -13.31
N GLN A 88 2.46 -21.32 -13.52
CA GLN A 88 2.79 -22.59 -12.86
C GLN A 88 4.06 -23.23 -13.44
N LEU A 89 4.90 -23.73 -12.55
CA LEU A 89 6.12 -24.50 -12.87
C LEU A 89 5.85 -26.02 -12.83
N PRO A 90 6.73 -26.85 -13.42
CA PRO A 90 6.57 -28.31 -13.41
C PRO A 90 6.59 -29.00 -12.03
N ASP A 91 6.90 -28.27 -10.95
CA ASP A 91 6.81 -28.74 -9.56
C ASP A 91 5.48 -28.37 -8.88
N GLY A 92 4.52 -27.81 -9.64
CA GLY A 92 3.22 -27.35 -9.17
C GLY A 92 3.20 -25.96 -8.52
N THR A 93 4.37 -25.39 -8.20
CA THR A 93 4.48 -24.05 -7.60
C THR A 93 4.26 -22.95 -8.64
N VAL A 94 3.85 -21.76 -8.20
CA VAL A 94 3.52 -20.64 -9.11
C VAL A 94 4.55 -19.53 -8.98
N LYS A 95 5.19 -19.15 -10.10
CA LYS A 95 6.17 -18.06 -10.17
C LYS A 95 5.63 -16.89 -11.00
N PRO A 96 4.97 -15.89 -10.41
CA PRO A 96 4.56 -14.68 -11.12
C PRO A 96 5.75 -13.98 -11.78
N THR A 97 5.69 -13.80 -13.10
CA THR A 97 6.69 -13.03 -13.87
C THR A 97 6.07 -11.84 -14.59
N ARG A 98 6.82 -10.73 -14.73
CA ARG A 98 6.34 -9.54 -15.44
C ARG A 98 5.91 -9.86 -16.88
N GLN A 99 6.63 -10.74 -17.58
CA GLN A 99 6.29 -11.15 -18.94
C GLN A 99 4.96 -11.91 -19.01
N ALA A 100 4.72 -12.87 -18.11
CA ALA A 100 3.45 -13.60 -18.07
C ALA A 100 2.28 -12.69 -17.69
N MET A 101 2.46 -11.80 -16.70
CA MET A 101 1.41 -10.86 -16.31
C MET A 101 1.12 -9.81 -17.40
N ALA A 102 2.14 -9.34 -18.14
CA ALA A 102 1.94 -8.47 -19.30
C ALA A 102 1.22 -9.16 -20.47
N ALA A 103 1.29 -10.50 -20.56
CA ALA A 103 0.52 -11.29 -21.53
C ALA A 103 -0.92 -11.61 -21.07
N LEU A 104 -1.21 -11.47 -19.77
CA LEU A 104 -2.56 -11.55 -19.20
C LEU A 104 -3.28 -10.20 -19.13
N ALA A 105 -2.53 -9.09 -19.13
CA ALA A 105 -3.11 -7.76 -19.26
C ALA A 105 -3.92 -7.68 -20.58
N PRO A 106 -5.13 -7.10 -20.57
CA PRO A 106 -5.91 -6.94 -21.79
C PRO A 106 -5.11 -6.08 -22.77
N SER A 107 -4.77 -6.65 -23.94
CA SER A 107 -4.03 -5.95 -24.99
C SER A 107 -4.64 -4.58 -25.25
N ALA A 108 -3.90 -3.53 -24.92
CA ALA A 108 -4.33 -2.16 -25.17
C ALA A 108 -4.37 -1.93 -26.69
N GLU A 109 -5.55 -2.12 -27.29
CA GLU A 109 -5.77 -1.89 -28.71
C GLU A 109 -5.34 -0.48 -29.10
N HIS A 110 -4.85 -0.31 -30.35
CA HIS A 110 -4.08 0.86 -30.75
C HIS A 110 -4.88 2.17 -30.78
N GLY A 111 -5.06 2.79 -29.60
CA GLY A 111 -5.50 4.16 -29.40
C GLY A 111 -4.42 5.21 -29.70
N ARG A 112 -3.56 4.97 -30.71
CA ARG A 112 -2.75 6.05 -31.30
C ARG A 112 -3.63 6.77 -32.32
N GLU A 113 -4.43 7.70 -31.82
CA GLU A 113 -5.28 8.52 -32.68
C GLU A 113 -4.42 9.53 -33.45
N ASP A 114 -4.32 9.33 -34.77
CA ASP A 114 -3.43 10.07 -35.67
C ASP A 114 -3.89 11.53 -35.83
N THR A 115 -3.48 12.39 -34.89
CA THR A 115 -3.76 13.84 -34.86
C THR A 115 -2.95 14.63 -35.89
N LYS A 116 -2.94 14.16 -37.14
CA LYS A 116 -2.36 14.80 -38.33
C LYS A 116 -3.39 14.85 -39.47
N GLY A 117 -4.56 15.45 -39.21
CA GLY A 117 -5.71 15.33 -40.12
C GLY A 117 -6.74 16.46 -40.15
N GLN A 118 -6.57 17.58 -39.44
CA GLN A 118 -7.51 18.71 -39.54
C GLN A 118 -6.86 19.92 -40.21
N ALA A 119 -7.23 20.13 -41.49
CA ALA A 119 -6.75 21.25 -42.29
C ALA A 119 -7.44 22.56 -41.86
N ALA A 120 -6.65 23.53 -41.39
CA ALA A 120 -7.14 24.88 -41.14
C ALA A 120 -7.64 25.52 -42.45
N GLN A 121 -8.91 25.92 -42.49
CA GLN A 121 -9.54 26.44 -43.69
C GLN A 121 -9.06 27.86 -44.00
N LYS A 122 -8.59 28.07 -45.24
CA LYS A 122 -7.91 29.30 -45.68
C LYS A 122 -8.88 30.37 -46.15
N MET A 123 -9.19 31.34 -45.28
CA MET A 123 -9.80 32.62 -45.68
C MET A 123 -8.76 33.51 -46.42
N PRO A 124 -9.13 34.24 -47.49
CA PRO A 124 -8.16 34.98 -48.32
C PRO A 124 -8.16 36.51 -48.14
N GLY A 125 -6.97 37.11 -48.28
CA GLY A 125 -6.73 38.56 -48.49
C GLY A 125 -6.18 39.30 -47.26
N MET A 126 -5.39 40.37 -47.41
CA MET A 126 -4.74 40.95 -48.61
C MET A 126 -3.66 41.97 -48.15
N ALA A 127 -2.52 42.07 -48.87
CA ALA A 127 -1.43 43.06 -48.66
C ALA A 127 -0.67 43.01 -47.31
N ALA A 128 0.61 43.42 -47.18
CA ALA A 128 1.67 43.68 -48.17
C ALA A 128 3.08 43.68 -47.50
N ASP A 129 4.12 43.69 -48.34
CA ASP A 129 5.50 44.19 -48.16
C ASP A 129 6.45 43.66 -47.05
N GLY A 130 7.44 42.88 -47.50
CA GLY A 130 8.88 43.20 -47.37
C GLY A 130 9.59 43.10 -46.01
N HIS A 131 10.46 42.10 -45.82
CA HIS A 131 11.87 42.21 -46.27
C HIS A 131 12.68 40.90 -46.06
N GLU A 132 13.66 40.65 -46.94
CA GLU A 132 14.79 39.72 -46.74
C GLU A 132 15.87 40.36 -45.82
N ARG A 133 16.90 39.69 -45.28
CA ARG A 133 17.64 38.52 -45.82
C ARG A 133 18.44 37.74 -44.75
N THR A 134 18.94 36.57 -45.17
CA THR A 134 19.83 35.61 -44.48
C THR A 134 21.33 35.99 -44.51
N GLU A 135 22.18 35.04 -44.09
CA GLU A 135 23.65 34.95 -44.25
C GLU A 135 24.51 35.63 -43.16
N GLU A 136 25.74 35.22 -42.86
CA GLU A 136 26.37 33.88 -42.67
C GLU A 136 27.87 34.12 -42.36
N ARG A 137 28.23 33.87 -41.09
CA ARG A 137 29.55 33.39 -40.59
C ARG A 137 30.80 33.48 -41.51
N ARG A 138 31.74 34.37 -41.14
CA ARG A 138 33.22 34.22 -41.23
C ARG A 138 33.80 34.81 -39.92
N LEU A 139 34.74 34.19 -39.19
CA LEU A 139 36.16 33.89 -39.50
C LEU A 139 36.97 35.18 -39.81
N ALA A 140 38.10 35.51 -39.15
CA ALA A 140 38.80 34.86 -38.02
C ALA A 140 39.80 35.86 -37.34
N ASP A 141 40.63 35.34 -36.43
CA ASP A 141 41.95 35.85 -35.98
C ASP A 141 42.06 37.10 -35.08
N GLY A 142 43.08 37.09 -34.19
CA GLY A 142 43.46 38.20 -33.30
C GLY A 142 44.01 37.72 -31.94
N LYS A 143 45.26 38.08 -31.59
CA LYS A 143 45.98 37.64 -30.37
C LYS A 143 47.08 38.64 -30.00
N HIS A 144 47.23 39.01 -28.71
CA HIS A 144 48.49 39.12 -27.93
C HIS A 144 48.41 40.06 -26.71
N GLY A 145 49.12 39.67 -25.64
CA GLY A 145 49.55 40.48 -24.48
C GLY A 145 48.51 40.80 -23.40
N ASP A 146 48.85 41.14 -22.15
CA ASP A 146 50.04 40.96 -21.26
C ASP A 146 49.49 41.17 -19.80
N ASP A 147 50.16 41.05 -18.64
CA ASP A 147 51.57 40.96 -18.20
C ASP A 147 51.64 40.19 -16.82
N GLY A 148 52.77 40.18 -16.10
CA GLY A 148 52.96 39.57 -14.76
C GLY A 148 52.33 40.33 -13.56
N ASP A 149 52.51 39.96 -12.28
CA ASP A 149 53.26 38.89 -11.60
C ASP A 149 52.73 38.67 -10.16
N LYS A 150 52.82 37.43 -9.61
CA LYS A 150 53.41 37.10 -8.28
C LYS A 150 53.24 35.65 -7.81
N GLU A 151 54.23 35.20 -7.04
CA GLU A 151 54.33 33.93 -6.29
C GLU A 151 53.59 34.09 -4.92
N GLU A 152 53.43 33.12 -4.00
CA GLU A 152 54.34 32.05 -3.54
C GLU A 152 53.58 30.97 -2.71
N ASP A 153 54.04 29.70 -2.77
CA ASP A 153 53.68 28.50 -1.97
C ASP A 153 52.18 28.06 -1.85
N SER A 154 51.82 26.83 -1.42
CA SER A 154 52.61 25.67 -0.94
C SER A 154 52.08 24.31 -1.45
N ASN A 155 52.89 23.27 -1.27
CA ASN A 155 52.73 21.94 -1.88
C ASN A 155 52.03 20.92 -0.96
N VAL A 156 50.86 20.41 -1.36
CA VAL A 156 50.25 19.17 -0.85
C VAL A 156 49.69 18.36 -2.02
N THR A 157 49.87 17.04 -1.98
CA THR A 157 49.53 16.11 -3.09
C THR A 157 48.37 15.15 -2.67
N PRO A 158 47.90 14.15 -3.46
CA PRO A 158 46.53 14.23 -3.96
C PRO A 158 45.66 13.00 -3.62
N ASP A 159 44.61 13.19 -2.82
CA ASP A 159 43.68 12.10 -2.47
C ASP A 159 42.62 11.81 -3.55
N LYS A 160 42.38 10.52 -3.79
CA LYS A 160 41.74 9.98 -5.00
C LYS A 160 40.46 9.23 -4.71
N HIS A 161 39.38 9.92 -4.34
CA HIS A 161 38.06 9.29 -4.12
C HIS A 161 36.89 10.03 -4.78
N ALA A 162 37.00 10.28 -6.10
CA ALA A 162 35.83 10.56 -6.92
C ALA A 162 35.10 9.24 -7.23
N MET A 163 33.98 8.99 -6.55
CA MET A 163 33.11 7.84 -6.84
C MET A 163 32.45 8.06 -8.22
N PRO A 164 32.49 7.08 -9.15
CA PRO A 164 31.82 7.22 -10.45
C PRO A 164 30.31 7.34 -10.25
N GLY A 165 29.67 8.20 -11.04
CA GLY A 165 28.25 8.53 -10.90
C GLY A 165 27.35 7.32 -11.13
N MET A 166 26.37 7.13 -10.24
CA MET A 166 25.31 6.13 -10.41
C MET A 166 24.40 6.55 -11.58
N ASP A 167 24.27 5.70 -12.59
CA ASP A 167 23.34 5.86 -13.70
C ASP A 167 21.89 5.72 -13.22
N LYS A 168 21.20 6.85 -12.99
CA LYS A 168 19.81 6.88 -12.51
C LYS A 168 18.76 6.76 -13.61
N ASP A 169 19.18 6.62 -14.86
CA ASP A 169 18.33 6.86 -16.03
C ASP A 169 17.68 5.56 -16.58
N LYS A 170 17.34 4.62 -15.69
CA LYS A 170 16.62 3.37 -16.01
C LYS A 170 15.31 3.15 -15.25
N HIS A 171 14.84 4.16 -14.50
CA HIS A 171 13.49 4.19 -13.93
C HIS A 171 12.47 4.58 -15.02
N GLY A 172 12.17 3.65 -15.93
CA GLY A 172 11.25 3.86 -17.05
C GLY A 172 10.40 2.64 -17.41
N GLU A 173 10.33 1.65 -16.51
CA GLU A 173 9.55 0.41 -16.65
C GLU A 173 9.48 -0.32 -15.27
N ALA A 174 10.59 -0.34 -14.55
CA ALA A 174 10.84 -1.23 -13.40
C ALA A 174 9.95 -1.04 -12.15
N ASP A 175 9.24 0.09 -12.01
CA ASP A 175 8.62 0.48 -10.72
C ASP A 175 7.20 -0.09 -10.51
N GLU A 176 6.52 -0.60 -11.55
CA GLU A 176 5.18 -1.21 -11.37
C GLU A 176 5.24 -2.58 -10.64
N PRO A 177 4.43 -2.80 -9.58
CA PRO A 177 4.36 -4.10 -8.90
C PRO A 177 3.77 -5.19 -9.78
N ILE A 178 4.35 -6.40 -9.75
CA ILE A 178 3.78 -7.56 -10.42
C ILE A 178 2.52 -8.01 -9.66
N GLU A 179 1.36 -8.10 -10.33
CA GLU A 179 0.13 -8.61 -9.69
C GLU A 179 0.25 -10.09 -9.33
N VAL A 180 -0.24 -10.46 -8.16
CA VAL A 180 -0.24 -11.83 -7.62
C VAL A 180 -1.64 -12.13 -7.10
N PHE A 181 -2.36 -13.04 -7.76
CA PHE A 181 -3.69 -13.46 -7.33
C PHE A 181 -3.59 -14.60 -6.30
N MET A 182 -4.37 -14.49 -5.22
CA MET A 182 -4.50 -15.55 -4.22
C MET A 182 -5.93 -15.64 -3.68
N VAL A 183 -6.56 -16.80 -3.85
CA VAL A 183 -7.80 -17.16 -3.16
C VAL A 183 -7.47 -17.67 -1.76
N ALA A 184 -8.22 -17.21 -0.76
CA ALA A 184 -8.33 -17.84 0.54
C ALA A 184 -9.69 -18.56 0.63
N SER A 185 -9.68 -19.84 0.96
CA SER A 185 -10.88 -20.66 1.15
C SER A 185 -10.76 -21.49 2.43
N ARG A 186 -11.79 -22.28 2.78
CA ARG A 186 -11.77 -23.15 3.97
C ARG A 186 -10.52 -24.03 3.99
N TYR A 187 -9.61 -23.65 4.87
CA TYR A 187 -8.40 -24.38 5.27
C TYR A 187 -7.27 -24.40 4.23
N GLY A 188 -7.33 -23.56 3.19
CA GLY A 188 -6.29 -23.49 2.16
C GLY A 188 -6.16 -22.13 1.47
N TYR A 189 -4.96 -21.89 0.92
CA TYR A 189 -4.70 -20.80 -0.02
C TYR A 189 -4.43 -21.38 -1.39
N GLU A 190 -4.85 -20.67 -2.43
CA GLU A 190 -4.66 -21.06 -3.83
C GLU A 190 -4.07 -19.87 -4.60
N PRO A 191 -2.84 -19.98 -5.16
CA PRO A 191 -1.94 -21.14 -5.08
C PRO A 191 -1.35 -21.36 -3.67
N GLU A 192 -1.11 -22.62 -3.28
CA GLU A 192 -0.54 -22.97 -1.96
C GLU A 192 0.91 -22.47 -1.81
N VAL A 193 1.69 -22.51 -2.92
CA VAL A 193 3.12 -22.17 -2.93
C VAL A 193 3.44 -21.19 -4.05
N LEU A 194 3.81 -19.97 -3.65
CA LEU A 194 4.37 -18.95 -4.54
C LEU A 194 5.91 -19.00 -4.53
N ARG A 195 6.52 -18.76 -5.69
CA ARG A 195 7.94 -18.48 -5.86
C ARG A 195 8.13 -17.03 -6.32
N LEU A 196 8.84 -16.24 -5.53
CA LEU A 196 9.03 -14.80 -5.76
C LEU A 196 10.52 -14.45 -5.81
N GLU A 197 10.85 -13.31 -6.38
CA GLU A 197 12.23 -12.84 -6.54
C GLU A 197 12.56 -11.75 -5.50
N ALA A 198 13.77 -11.80 -4.94
CA ALA A 198 14.21 -10.82 -3.96
C ALA A 198 14.30 -9.40 -4.57
N GLY A 199 13.78 -8.42 -3.84
CA GLY A 199 13.78 -7.00 -4.23
C GLY A 199 12.66 -6.58 -5.18
N VAL A 200 11.92 -7.51 -5.79
CA VAL A 200 10.81 -7.21 -6.71
C VAL A 200 9.56 -6.76 -5.93
N PRO A 201 8.87 -5.67 -6.35
CA PRO A 201 7.57 -5.29 -5.81
C PRO A 201 6.45 -6.18 -6.36
N TYR A 202 5.57 -6.65 -5.47
CA TYR A 202 4.41 -7.48 -5.80
C TYR A 202 3.12 -6.88 -5.22
N ARG A 203 2.05 -6.82 -6.03
CA ARG A 203 0.71 -6.44 -5.58
C ARG A 203 -0.11 -7.70 -5.34
N PHE A 204 -0.24 -8.10 -4.08
CA PHE A 204 -1.09 -9.23 -3.70
C PHE A 204 -2.55 -8.80 -3.80
N ARG A 205 -3.26 -9.38 -4.77
CA ARG A 205 -4.70 -9.32 -4.93
C ARG A 205 -5.28 -10.56 -4.26
N MET A 206 -6.07 -10.37 -3.21
CA MET A 206 -6.54 -11.46 -2.35
C MET A 206 -8.04 -11.40 -2.13
N MET A 207 -8.73 -12.53 -2.24
CA MET A 207 -10.13 -12.64 -1.84
C MET A 207 -10.36 -13.88 -0.98
N ALA A 208 -11.09 -13.70 0.13
CA ALA A 208 -11.66 -14.80 0.88
C ALA A 208 -13.02 -15.18 0.29
N VAL A 209 -13.14 -16.36 -0.32
CA VAL A 209 -14.33 -16.69 -1.16
C VAL A 209 -15.51 -17.29 -0.40
N ASP A 210 -15.34 -17.65 0.88
CA ASP A 210 -16.36 -18.33 1.70
C ASP A 210 -16.62 -17.66 3.07
N ALA A 211 -15.62 -17.59 3.94
CA ALA A 211 -15.67 -17.01 5.28
C ALA A 211 -14.66 -15.85 5.41
N VAL A 212 -14.53 -15.25 6.59
CA VAL A 212 -13.44 -14.30 6.86
C VAL A 212 -12.16 -15.08 7.15
N HIS A 213 -11.08 -14.71 6.47
CA HIS A 213 -9.74 -15.28 6.68
C HIS A 213 -8.73 -14.18 7.02
N GLY A 214 -7.54 -14.58 7.44
CA GLY A 214 -6.34 -13.74 7.40
C GLY A 214 -5.28 -14.38 6.52
N ALA A 215 -4.28 -13.60 6.14
CA ALA A 215 -3.01 -14.10 5.62
C ALA A 215 -1.89 -13.35 6.34
N SER A 216 -1.25 -14.02 7.29
CA SER A 216 -0.08 -13.47 7.98
C SER A 216 1.20 -14.10 7.45
N ILE A 217 2.16 -13.24 7.14
CA ILE A 217 3.43 -13.57 6.47
C ILE A 217 4.56 -13.08 7.37
N ASN A 218 5.40 -13.99 7.87
CA ASN A 218 6.45 -13.68 8.84
C ASN A 218 7.81 -13.49 8.13
N PHE A 219 8.34 -12.27 8.16
CA PHE A 219 9.62 -11.88 7.54
C PHE A 219 10.83 -12.03 8.48
N GLY A 220 10.66 -12.66 9.65
CA GLY A 220 11.66 -12.83 10.69
C GLY A 220 11.89 -11.57 11.55
N GLY A 221 12.27 -10.45 10.93
CA GLY A 221 12.42 -9.15 11.61
C GLY A 221 11.12 -8.35 11.77
N GLY A 222 9.97 -8.97 11.45
CA GLY A 222 8.65 -8.35 11.37
C GLY A 222 7.71 -9.25 10.57
N GLY A 223 6.51 -8.76 10.25
CA GLY A 223 5.54 -9.51 9.45
C GLY A 223 4.45 -8.62 8.86
N ARG A 224 3.76 -9.13 7.85
CA ARG A 224 2.49 -8.56 7.35
C ARG A 224 1.33 -9.37 7.92
N MET A 225 0.24 -8.71 8.25
CA MET A 225 -1.05 -9.35 8.49
C MET A 225 -2.07 -8.71 7.56
N ILE A 226 -2.52 -9.48 6.57
CA ILE A 226 -3.60 -9.09 5.67
C ILE A 226 -4.89 -9.68 6.24
N ARG A 227 -5.93 -8.87 6.39
CA ARG A 227 -7.28 -9.35 6.69
C ARG A 227 -8.01 -9.54 5.36
N CYS A 228 -8.68 -10.67 5.18
CA CYS A 228 -9.43 -10.99 3.98
C CYS A 228 -10.91 -11.15 4.36
N PRO A 229 -11.73 -10.08 4.28
CA PRO A 229 -13.17 -10.17 4.51
C PRO A 229 -13.81 -11.07 3.45
N ALA A 230 -14.86 -11.80 3.83
CA ALA A 230 -15.58 -12.67 2.90
C ALA A 230 -16.08 -11.87 1.68
N ARG A 231 -15.87 -12.42 0.49
CA ARG A 231 -16.33 -11.93 -0.82
C ARG A 231 -15.91 -10.49 -1.13
N THR A 232 -14.79 -10.05 -0.55
CA THR A 232 -14.21 -8.72 -0.74
C THR A 232 -12.78 -8.86 -1.23
N GLU A 233 -12.44 -8.21 -2.34
CA GLU A 233 -11.05 -8.12 -2.79
C GLU A 233 -10.25 -7.18 -1.87
N VAL A 234 -9.03 -7.59 -1.52
CA VAL A 234 -8.06 -6.82 -0.74
C VAL A 234 -6.74 -6.80 -1.49
N MET A 235 -6.22 -5.59 -1.71
CA MET A 235 -4.89 -5.38 -2.30
C MET A 235 -3.85 -5.10 -1.20
N SER A 236 -2.65 -5.69 -1.33
CA SER A 236 -1.52 -5.41 -0.45
C SER A 236 -0.20 -5.48 -1.20
N ASP A 237 0.43 -4.32 -1.39
CA ASP A 237 1.76 -4.23 -2.00
C ASP A 237 2.84 -4.70 -0.98
N LEU A 238 3.76 -5.54 -1.45
CA LEU A 238 4.84 -6.15 -0.66
C LEU A 238 6.12 -6.32 -1.50
N THR A 239 7.28 -6.06 -0.90
CA THR A 239 8.60 -6.30 -1.49
C THR A 239 9.41 -7.19 -0.54
N PHE A 240 9.95 -8.30 -1.05
CA PHE A 240 10.68 -9.27 -0.23
C PHE A 240 12.18 -9.03 -0.35
N THR A 241 12.82 -8.44 0.66
CA THR A 241 14.23 -7.98 0.58
C THR A 241 15.28 -9.05 0.89
N ARG A 242 14.87 -10.28 1.25
CA ARG A 242 15.79 -11.37 1.61
C ARG A 242 15.25 -12.72 1.12
N PRO A 243 16.09 -13.61 0.55
CA PRO A 243 15.68 -14.95 0.15
C PRO A 243 15.35 -15.83 1.36
N GLY A 244 14.52 -16.86 1.15
CA GLY A 244 14.11 -17.82 2.16
C GLY A 244 12.67 -18.34 1.98
N LYS A 245 12.30 -19.35 2.76
CA LYS A 245 10.92 -19.86 2.82
C LYS A 245 10.16 -19.19 3.96
N LEU A 246 9.06 -18.53 3.62
CA LEU A 246 8.17 -17.83 4.53
C LEU A 246 6.86 -18.62 4.68
N LEU A 247 6.38 -18.76 5.92
CA LEU A 247 5.07 -19.32 6.21
C LEU A 247 4.00 -18.26 5.94
N VAL A 248 2.96 -18.61 5.18
CA VAL A 248 1.67 -17.93 5.16
C VAL A 248 0.74 -18.75 6.05
N TYR A 249 0.04 -18.12 6.99
CA TYR A 249 -0.92 -18.80 7.86
C TYR A 249 -2.14 -17.93 8.17
N CYS A 250 -3.26 -18.57 8.48
CA CYS A 250 -4.49 -17.85 8.78
C CYS A 250 -4.41 -17.21 10.18
N SER A 251 -4.64 -15.90 10.25
CA SER A 251 -4.56 -15.13 11.50
C SER A 251 -5.93 -14.72 12.06
N VAL A 252 -7.00 -15.34 11.57
CA VAL A 252 -8.39 -15.13 12.01
C VAL A 252 -9.08 -16.50 12.04
N TYR A 253 -9.73 -16.84 13.15
CA TYR A 253 -10.41 -18.13 13.28
C TYR A 253 -11.52 -18.29 12.22
N CYS A 254 -11.34 -19.28 11.34
CA CYS A 254 -12.21 -19.52 10.18
C CYS A 254 -12.95 -20.87 10.22
N GLY A 255 -12.93 -21.57 11.35
CA GLY A 255 -13.59 -22.86 11.58
C GLY A 255 -12.61 -23.97 11.98
N GLU A 256 -13.11 -25.20 12.06
CA GLU A 256 -12.42 -26.35 12.70
C GLU A 256 -11.00 -26.64 12.17
N GLY A 257 -10.78 -26.56 10.85
CA GLY A 257 -9.46 -26.75 10.22
C GLY A 257 -8.56 -25.51 10.23
N HIS A 258 -8.85 -24.46 11.01
CA HIS A 258 -8.11 -23.20 11.05
C HIS A 258 -6.60 -23.41 11.27
N ASP A 259 -6.22 -24.26 12.22
CA ASP A 259 -4.81 -24.52 12.58
C ASP A 259 -4.02 -25.26 11.48
N LEU A 260 -4.72 -25.81 10.48
CA LEU A 260 -4.13 -26.45 9.30
C LEU A 260 -3.96 -25.47 8.13
N MET A 261 -4.60 -24.30 8.18
CA MET A 261 -4.68 -23.33 7.09
C MET A 261 -3.36 -22.57 6.89
N LYS A 262 -2.58 -23.05 5.92
CA LYS A 262 -1.23 -22.58 5.62
C LYS A 262 -0.94 -22.56 4.13
N GLY A 263 0.04 -21.76 3.74
CA GLY A 263 0.68 -21.75 2.44
C GLY A 263 2.16 -21.36 2.59
N ALA A 264 2.88 -21.23 1.49
CA ALA A 264 4.29 -20.83 1.50
C ALA A 264 4.63 -19.79 0.43
N ILE A 265 5.51 -18.87 0.79
CA ILE A 265 6.20 -18.00 -0.16
C ILE A 265 7.68 -18.37 -0.11
N ILE A 266 8.24 -18.75 -1.26
CA ILE A 266 9.66 -19.04 -1.43
C ILE A 266 10.28 -17.86 -2.17
N VAL A 267 11.10 -17.08 -1.47
CA VAL A 267 11.85 -15.97 -2.07
C VAL A 267 13.22 -16.47 -2.48
N ALA A 268 13.62 -16.22 -3.73
CA ALA A 268 14.92 -16.57 -4.32
C ALA A 268 15.72 -15.31 -4.67
#